data_AF-A0A2V9G296-F1
#
_entry.id   AF-A0A2V9G296-F1
#
_cell.length_a   1.000
_cell.length_b   1.000
_cell.length_c   1.000
_cell.angle_alpha   90.00
_cell.angle_beta   90.00
_cell.angle_gamma   90.00
#
_symmetry.space_group_name_H-M   'P 1'
#
loop_
_entity.id
_entity.type
_entity.pdbx_description
1 polymer ?
#
loop_
_entity_poly.entity_id
_entity_poly.type
_entity_poly.pdbx_seq_one_letter_code
_entity_poly.pdbx_strand_id
1 'polypeptide(L)' 'MGLKSFNPYTASRRFMTVLDKSEITKQTPEKGLLEPKKRSGGRNNQGEISAWH' A
#
# COMPACT_ATOMS: atom_id res chain seq x y z
N MET A 1 -0.46 -5.88 -15.98
CA MET A 1 -0.18 -4.72 -15.12
C MET A 1 1.20 -4.14 -15.44
N GLY A 2 1.29 -2.88 -15.90
CA GLY A 2 2.55 -2.23 -16.28
C GLY A 2 3.22 -1.46 -15.13
N LEU A 3 4.41 -0.90 -15.37
CA LEU A 3 5.06 0.05 -14.48
C LEU A 3 5.05 1.45 -15.11
N LYS A 4 4.64 2.45 -14.35
CA LYS A 4 4.65 3.86 -14.74
C LYS A 4 5.82 4.58 -14.06
N SER A 5 6.75 5.06 -14.88
CA SER A 5 7.81 5.98 -14.46
C SER A 5 7.35 7.43 -14.59
N PHE A 6 7.94 8.32 -13.79
CA PHE A 6 7.63 9.75 -13.80
C PHE A 6 8.77 10.56 -14.43
N ASN A 7 8.42 11.69 -15.05
CA ASN A 7 9.43 12.68 -15.42
C ASN A 7 10.17 13.17 -14.16
N PRO A 8 11.50 13.36 -14.22
CA PRO A 8 12.33 13.68 -13.07
C PRO A 8 12.24 15.16 -12.67
N TYR A 9 11.03 15.65 -12.39
CA TYR A 9 10.80 17.06 -12.03
C TYR A 9 11.06 17.36 -10.54
N THR A 10 11.23 16.34 -9.70
CA THR A 10 11.81 16.44 -8.35
C THR A 10 12.82 15.31 -8.13
N ALA A 11 13.74 15.50 -7.18
CA ALA A 11 14.78 14.50 -6.89
C ALA A 11 14.20 13.13 -6.50
N SER A 12 13.17 13.11 -5.66
CA SER A 12 12.53 11.87 -5.19
C SER A 12 11.81 11.11 -6.32
N ARG A 13 11.34 11.81 -7.36
CA ARG A 13 10.61 11.18 -8.47
C ARG A 13 11.51 10.55 -9.54
N ARG A 14 12.83 10.77 -9.50
CA ARG A 14 13.79 10.25 -10.49
C ARG A 14 13.80 8.72 -10.59
N PHE A 15 13.67 8.06 -9.44
CA PHE A 15 13.72 6.59 -9.35
C PHE A 15 12.39 5.98 -8.93
N MET A 16 11.36 6.81 -8.73
CA MET A 16 10.06 6.35 -8.29
C MET A 16 9.30 5.73 -9.46
N THR A 17 8.87 4.49 -9.29
CA THR A 17 7.97 3.80 -10.21
C THR A 17 6.70 3.42 -9.46
N VAL A 18 5.56 3.55 -10.13
CA VAL A 18 4.25 3.15 -9.57
C VAL A 18 3.63 2.12 -10.49
N LEU A 19 2.85 1.20 -9.91
CA LEU A 19 2.09 0.21 -10.66
C LEU A 19 1.03 0.89 -11.53
N ASP A 20 0.96 0.50 -12.80
CA ASP A 20 -0.13 0.91 -13.69
C ASP A 20 -1.41 0.17 -13.31
N LYS A 21 -2.47 0.93 -13.03
CA LYS A 21 -3.75 0.43 -12.53
C LYS A 21 -4.79 0.25 -13.64
N SER A 22 -4.36 0.15 -14.90
CA SER A 22 -5.23 0.01 -16.07
C SER A 22 -6.17 -1.21 -16.00
N GLU A 23 -5.76 -2.29 -15.35
CA GLU A 23 -6.58 -3.50 -15.15
C GLU A 23 -7.57 -3.38 -13.97
N ILE A 24 -7.46 -2.35 -13.13
CA ILE A 24 -8.35 -2.14 -11.97
C ILE A 24 -9.64 -1.46 -12.46
N THR A 25 -10.68 -2.27 -12.64
CA THR A 25 -11.99 -1.82 -13.18
C THR A 25 -12.85 -1.07 -12.16
N LYS A 26 -12.67 -1.34 -10.86
CA LYS A 26 -13.43 -0.71 -9.78
C LYS A 26 -12.50 -0.29 -8.65
N GLN A 27 -12.62 0.96 -8.21
CA GLN A 27 -11.76 1.54 -7.16
C GLN A 27 -12.31 1.33 -5.75
N THR A 28 -13.60 1.00 -5.62
CA THR A 28 -14.27 0.77 -4.34
C THR A 28 -14.58 -0.71 -4.14
N PRO A 29 -14.20 -1.31 -3.00
CA PRO A 29 -14.52 -2.70 -2.71
C PRO A 29 -16.00 -2.88 -2.31
N GLU A 30 -16.50 -4.11 -2.41
CA GLU A 30 -17.87 -4.45 -2.01
C GLU A 30 -18.04 -4.43 -0.49
N LYS A 31 -18.97 -3.58 0.01
CA LYS A 31 -19.11 -3.30 1.45
C LYS A 31 -19.41 -4.54 2.30
N GLY A 32 -20.19 -5.48 1.79
CA GLY A 32 -20.57 -6.70 2.52
C GLY A 32 -19.44 -7.71 2.72
N LEU A 33 -18.34 -7.55 1.97
CA LEU A 33 -17.15 -8.41 2.07
C LEU A 33 -16.01 -7.77 2.88
N LEU A 34 -16.28 -6.62 3.52
CA LEU A 34 -15.28 -5.89 4.29
C LEU A 34 -15.39 -6.18 5.78
N GLU A 35 -14.23 -6.28 6.43
CA GLU A 35 -14.10 -6.31 7.88
C GLU A 35 -13.05 -5.29 8.37
N PRO A 36 -13.19 -4.74 9.58
CA PRO A 36 -12.22 -3.80 10.12
C PRO A 36 -10.91 -4.52 10.48
N LYS A 37 -9.82 -4.18 9.79
CA LYS A 37 -8.49 -4.69 10.10
C LYS A 37 -7.77 -3.80 11.12
N LYS A 38 -7.65 -4.27 12.37
CA LYS A 38 -6.88 -3.57 13.42
C LYS A 38 -5.37 -3.64 13.09
N ARG A 39 -4.66 -2.53 13.28
CA ARG A 39 -3.20 -2.47 13.15
C ARG A 39 -2.55 -2.88 14.47
N SER A 40 -1.64 -3.85 14.45
CA SER A 40 -0.87 -4.29 15.63
C SER A 40 0.32 -3.38 15.94
N GLY A 41 0.82 -2.61 14.96
CA GLY A 41 1.99 -1.75 15.14
C GLY A 41 3.27 -2.51 15.53
N GLY A 42 3.39 -3.78 15.12
CA GLY A 42 4.52 -4.64 15.43
C GLY A 42 4.49 -5.26 16.83
N ARG A 43 3.38 -5.13 17.58
CA ARG A 43 3.23 -5.66 18.95
C ARG A 43 2.42 -6.95 19.03
N ASN A 44 2.77 -7.80 19.99
CA ASN A 44 2.01 -8.99 20.37
C ASN A 44 0.85 -8.65 21.33
N ASN A 45 0.13 -9.68 21.82
CA ASN A 45 -0.97 -9.54 22.76
C ASN A 45 -0.54 -9.15 24.19
N GLN A 46 0.76 -9.25 24.53
CA GLN A 46 1.32 -8.72 25.79
C GLN A 46 1.72 -7.24 25.66
N GLY A 47 1.66 -6.65 24.46
CA GLY A 47 2.06 -5.27 24.19
C GLY A 47 3.56 -5.10 23.90
N GLU A 48 4.30 -6.21 23.82
CA GLU A 48 5.72 -6.23 23.52
C GLU A 48 5.96 -6.17 22.02
N ILE A 49 7.08 -5.57 21.60
CA ILE A 49 7.47 -5.50 20.20
C ILE A 49 7.94 -6.90 19.77
N SER A 50 7.17 -7.53 18.88
CA SER A 50 7.49 -8.84 18.31
C SER A 50 8.01 -8.76 16.87
N ALA A 51 7.69 -7.68 16.16
CA ALA A 51 8.22 -7.41 14.82
C ALA A 51 8.75 -5.97 14.78
N TRP A 52 10.03 -5.86 14.41
CA TRP A 52 10.71 -4.59 14.19
C TRP A 52 10.59 -4.20 12.71
N HIS A 53 10.37 -2.91 12.45
CA HIS A 53 10.27 -2.22 11.15
C HIS A 53 9.53 -2.95 10.02
#